data_AF-A0A4Q2XPM8-F1
#
_entry.id   AF-A0A4Q2XPM8-F1
#
_cell.length_a   1.000
_cell.length_b   1.000
_cell.length_c   1.000
_cell.angle_alpha   90.00
_cell.angle_beta   90.00
_cell.angle_gamma   90.00
#
_symmetry.space_group_name_H-M   'P 1'
#
loop_
_entity.id
_entity.type
_entity.pdbx_description
1 polymer ?
#
loop_
_entity_poly.entity_id
_entity_poly.type
_entity_poly.pdbx_seq_one_letter_code
_entity_poly.pdbx_strand_id
1 'polypeptide(L)'
;DHDGLNDKAEQSAGTNPLEPDTDGDGFLDSLEVAKGSNPKDNTSAPPPASALVMHYHFNDSVADQSGFGNNGTLVNDAVYSDDVPAALPVGKSLQLLNDGGTEKQGVTIAANPLLNSRLFTLAYWIKPTSAQTGALDRLTGRAAFGFETAVGNASSVGGTTSPSGITLSYYIGSGAWNVTNVEIIENEWVHAAWVSSDAQMDLYLNGELAYSGPAALDTTPGQGSMTIGTSYLFGEGFEGFMDDFSLYAAALSAADVAAIAGSVVVPVDSIQFTGFTRSGDGSSVSLAWNSKGGRTYALDYSTDLKTWLGVNGNISSGGDTTTFSDTVFPPLNQSKLFYRVRQN
;
A
#
# COMPACT_ATOMS: atom_id res chain seq x y z
N ASP A 1 15.53 -10.84 -24.74
CA ASP A 1 16.24 -11.49 -23.59
C ASP A 1 15.34 -11.94 -22.41
N HIS A 2 14.01 -11.94 -22.56
CA HIS A 2 13.04 -12.30 -21.50
C HIS A 2 12.87 -11.28 -20.36
N ASP A 3 13.27 -10.03 -20.54
CA ASP A 3 12.98 -8.94 -19.60
C ASP A 3 11.49 -8.50 -19.59
N GLY A 4 10.72 -8.86 -20.63
CA GLY A 4 9.31 -8.49 -20.80
C GLY A 4 9.05 -7.38 -21.82
N LEU A 5 10.09 -6.77 -22.38
CA LEU A 5 10.05 -5.92 -23.56
C LEU A 5 10.19 -6.81 -24.82
N ASN A 6 9.55 -6.43 -25.93
CA ASN A 6 9.72 -7.15 -27.20
C ASN A 6 10.68 -6.39 -28.12
N ASP A 7 11.29 -7.08 -29.09
CA ASP A 7 12.28 -6.52 -30.02
C ASP A 7 11.90 -5.16 -30.62
N LYS A 8 10.60 -4.96 -30.91
CA LYS A 8 10.09 -3.70 -31.47
C LYS A 8 10.01 -2.58 -30.42
N ALA A 9 9.63 -2.91 -29.20
CA ALA A 9 9.60 -1.98 -28.07
C ALA A 9 11.02 -1.64 -27.61
N GLU A 10 11.94 -2.61 -27.60
CA GLU A 10 13.37 -2.39 -27.32
C GLU A 10 14.00 -1.46 -28.35
N GLN A 11 13.74 -1.71 -29.64
CA GLN A 11 14.18 -0.81 -30.70
C GLN A 11 13.59 0.61 -30.59
N SER A 12 12.39 0.74 -30.02
CA SER A 12 11.74 2.05 -29.81
C SER A 12 12.30 2.78 -28.58
N ALA A 13 12.66 2.06 -27.52
CA ALA A 13 13.33 2.57 -26.32
C ALA A 13 14.84 2.79 -26.55
N GLY A 14 15.41 2.20 -27.61
CA GLY A 14 16.82 2.28 -27.94
C GLY A 14 17.71 1.37 -27.10
N THR A 15 17.12 0.30 -26.56
CA THR A 15 17.75 -0.73 -25.72
C THR A 15 18.23 -1.93 -26.55
N ASN A 16 18.93 -2.87 -25.94
CA ASN A 16 19.55 -4.03 -26.60
C ASN A 16 18.66 -5.28 -26.48
N PRO A 17 18.08 -5.82 -27.58
CA PRO A 17 17.18 -6.98 -27.54
C PRO A 17 17.71 -8.31 -26.98
N LEU A 18 19.02 -8.33 -26.72
CA LEU A 18 19.76 -9.49 -26.22
C LEU A 18 20.29 -9.25 -24.80
N GLU A 19 20.11 -8.06 -24.23
CA GLU A 19 20.48 -7.74 -22.85
C GLU A 19 19.29 -7.19 -22.09
N PRO A 20 18.85 -7.88 -21.01
CA PRO A 20 17.65 -7.50 -20.28
C PRO A 20 17.81 -6.21 -19.45
N ASP A 21 19.03 -5.69 -19.33
CA ASP A 21 19.44 -4.45 -18.66
C ASP A 21 20.54 -3.83 -19.52
N THR A 22 20.20 -2.79 -20.30
CA THR A 22 21.08 -2.23 -21.33
C THR A 22 22.19 -1.35 -20.75
N ASP A 23 22.00 -0.71 -19.60
CA ASP A 23 22.99 0.20 -19.01
C ASP A 23 23.74 -0.37 -17.79
N GLY A 24 23.31 -1.54 -17.33
CA GLY A 24 23.97 -2.37 -16.33
C GLY A 24 23.82 -1.83 -14.92
N ASP A 25 22.76 -1.07 -14.64
CA ASP A 25 22.50 -0.48 -13.32
C ASP A 25 21.68 -1.41 -12.39
N GLY A 26 21.18 -2.52 -12.93
CA GLY A 26 20.41 -3.53 -12.22
C GLY A 26 18.89 -3.42 -12.38
N PHE A 27 18.38 -2.46 -13.15
CA PHE A 27 16.99 -2.38 -13.57
C PHE A 27 16.80 -2.98 -14.97
N LEU A 28 15.66 -3.65 -15.19
CA LEU A 28 15.35 -4.21 -16.51
C LEU A 28 14.86 -3.11 -17.45
N ASP A 29 15.23 -3.20 -18.73
CA ASP A 29 14.80 -2.24 -19.76
C ASP A 29 13.28 -2.09 -19.79
N SER A 30 12.56 -3.22 -19.69
CA SER A 30 11.10 -3.25 -19.63
C SER A 30 10.49 -2.45 -18.47
N LEU A 31 11.13 -2.49 -17.31
CA LEU A 31 10.68 -1.84 -16.09
C LEU A 31 10.87 -0.33 -16.20
N GLU A 32 12.01 0.10 -16.69
CA GLU A 32 12.35 1.51 -16.83
C GLU A 32 11.46 2.21 -17.86
N VAL A 33 11.22 1.56 -19.02
CA VAL A 33 10.27 2.05 -20.02
C VAL A 33 8.86 2.17 -19.44
N ALA A 34 8.42 1.20 -18.64
CA ALA A 34 7.10 1.21 -18.02
C ALA A 34 6.94 2.27 -16.92
N LYS A 35 8.04 2.60 -16.22
CA LYS A 35 8.07 3.54 -15.09
C LYS A 35 8.57 4.94 -15.46
N GLY A 36 8.94 5.15 -16.72
CA GLY A 36 9.33 6.45 -17.28
C GLY A 36 10.75 6.90 -16.93
N SER A 37 11.64 5.98 -16.54
CA SER A 37 13.09 6.21 -16.47
C SER A 37 13.78 5.88 -17.79
N ASN A 38 15.07 6.20 -17.90
CA ASN A 38 15.86 6.02 -19.11
C ASN A 38 16.74 4.75 -19.03
N PRO A 39 16.42 3.68 -19.77
CA PRO A 39 17.12 2.38 -19.76
C PRO A 39 18.49 2.37 -20.44
N LYS A 40 19.15 3.52 -20.46
CA LYS A 40 20.41 3.77 -21.16
C LYS A 40 21.34 4.66 -20.34
N ASP A 41 20.91 5.00 -19.15
CA ASP A 41 21.55 5.93 -18.26
C ASP A 41 21.49 5.33 -16.86
N ASN A 42 22.59 4.70 -16.46
CA ASN A 42 22.75 4.07 -15.16
C ASN A 42 22.63 5.00 -13.94
N THR A 43 22.35 6.28 -14.16
CA THR A 43 22.02 7.27 -13.12
C THR A 43 20.53 7.62 -13.09
N SER A 44 19.74 7.08 -14.01
CA SER A 44 18.32 7.31 -14.19
C SER A 44 17.49 6.12 -13.68
N ALA A 45 17.27 6.03 -12.37
CA ALA A 45 16.41 5.01 -11.80
C ALA A 45 14.91 5.40 -11.83
N PRO A 46 13.99 4.43 -11.89
CA PRO A 46 12.55 4.71 -11.82
C PRO A 46 12.09 5.26 -10.45
N PRO A 47 11.02 6.08 -10.36
CA PRO A 47 10.54 6.68 -9.09
C PRO A 47 9.96 5.62 -8.12
N PRO A 48 9.83 5.89 -6.79
CA PRO A 48 9.67 4.92 -5.68
C PRO A 48 8.60 3.82 -5.76
N ALA A 49 7.70 3.87 -6.75
CA ALA A 49 7.02 2.66 -7.25
C ALA A 49 8.00 1.61 -7.84
N SER A 50 9.29 1.95 -7.95
CA SER A 50 10.45 1.20 -8.42
C SER A 50 11.10 0.27 -7.40
N ALA A 51 10.77 0.42 -6.11
CA ALA A 51 11.28 -0.47 -5.08
C ALA A 51 10.34 -1.65 -4.81
N LEU A 52 9.13 -1.69 -5.39
CA LEU A 52 8.18 -2.77 -5.15
C LEU A 52 8.73 -4.09 -5.72
N VAL A 53 9.15 -4.99 -4.84
CA VAL A 53 9.74 -6.29 -5.21
C VAL A 53 8.79 -7.45 -5.02
N MET A 54 7.68 -7.25 -4.33
CA MET A 54 6.67 -8.30 -4.11
C MET A 54 5.32 -7.68 -3.80
N HIS A 55 4.26 -8.15 -4.45
CA HIS A 55 2.90 -7.69 -4.20
C HIS A 55 1.87 -8.82 -4.34
N TYR A 56 0.98 -8.97 -3.35
CA TYR A 56 -0.11 -9.92 -3.37
C TYR A 56 -1.43 -9.24 -3.03
N HIS A 57 -2.38 -9.25 -3.97
CA HIS A 57 -3.75 -8.79 -3.74
C HIS A 57 -4.63 -9.84 -3.04
N PHE A 58 -4.18 -11.10 -2.93
CA PHE A 58 -4.97 -12.24 -2.42
C PHE A 58 -6.35 -12.47 -3.09
N ASN A 59 -6.54 -11.97 -4.31
CA ASN A 59 -7.71 -12.23 -5.15
C ASN A 59 -7.67 -13.64 -5.77
N ASP A 60 -8.03 -14.66 -4.99
CA ASP A 60 -8.00 -16.08 -5.37
C ASP A 60 -6.61 -16.57 -5.84
N SER A 61 -5.54 -15.85 -5.46
CA SER A 61 -4.19 -16.10 -5.94
C SER A 61 -3.13 -15.61 -4.96
N VAL A 62 -2.02 -16.33 -4.92
CA VAL A 62 -0.74 -15.91 -4.31
C VAL A 62 0.33 -15.68 -5.37
N ALA A 63 -0.07 -15.32 -6.59
CA ALA A 63 0.85 -14.89 -7.63
C ALA A 63 1.34 -13.47 -7.37
N ASP A 64 2.63 -13.25 -7.53
CA ASP A 64 3.25 -11.95 -7.36
C ASP A 64 2.85 -10.99 -8.49
N GLN A 65 2.36 -9.81 -8.11
CA GLN A 65 1.88 -8.77 -9.01
C GLN A 65 2.92 -7.65 -9.23
N SER A 66 4.08 -7.73 -8.59
CA SER A 66 5.17 -6.76 -8.77
C SER A 66 5.88 -6.90 -10.12
N GLY A 67 5.79 -8.09 -10.75
CA GLY A 67 6.52 -8.44 -11.97
C GLY A 67 7.84 -9.17 -11.74
N PHE A 68 8.28 -9.34 -10.49
CA PHE A 68 9.56 -10.00 -10.15
C PHE A 68 9.46 -11.52 -9.93
N GLY A 69 8.28 -12.09 -10.11
CA GLY A 69 8.08 -13.55 -10.08
C GLY A 69 8.26 -14.17 -8.69
N ASN A 70 8.15 -13.38 -7.62
CA ASN A 70 8.20 -13.84 -6.24
C ASN A 70 6.90 -14.54 -5.84
N ASN A 71 6.45 -15.52 -6.62
CA ASN A 71 5.17 -16.20 -6.41
C ASN A 71 5.16 -16.95 -5.07
N GLY A 72 4.05 -16.84 -4.36
CA GLY A 72 3.80 -17.56 -3.13
C GLY A 72 3.30 -18.99 -3.36
N THR A 73 3.40 -19.81 -2.32
CA THR A 73 2.74 -21.12 -2.22
C THR A 73 1.90 -21.14 -0.95
N LEU A 74 0.61 -21.44 -1.06
CA LEU A 74 -0.28 -21.59 0.09
C LEU A 74 0.20 -22.73 1.00
N VAL A 75 0.06 -22.52 2.30
CA VAL A 75 0.44 -23.48 3.34
C VAL A 75 -0.82 -23.92 4.06
N ASN A 76 -0.95 -25.24 4.26
CA ASN A 76 -2.00 -25.87 5.06
C ASN A 76 -3.42 -25.40 4.68
N ASP A 77 -3.72 -25.42 3.38
CA ASP A 77 -5.05 -25.15 2.82
C ASP A 77 -5.67 -23.81 3.26
N ALA A 78 -4.85 -22.75 3.40
CA ALA A 78 -5.32 -21.38 3.56
C ALA A 78 -6.36 -21.01 2.48
N VAL A 79 -7.41 -20.28 2.87
CA VAL A 79 -8.57 -19.99 2.02
C VAL A 79 -8.73 -18.50 1.76
N TYR A 80 -9.56 -18.15 0.77
CA TYR A 80 -9.88 -16.76 0.42
C TYR A 80 -11.28 -16.38 0.95
N SER A 81 -11.47 -15.10 1.29
CA SER A 81 -12.72 -14.57 1.86
C SER A 81 -13.18 -13.30 1.15
N ASP A 82 -14.49 -13.07 1.10
CA ASP A 82 -15.09 -11.82 0.61
C ASP A 82 -15.02 -10.68 1.64
N ASP A 83 -14.50 -10.95 2.84
CA ASP A 83 -14.26 -9.95 3.87
C ASP A 83 -12.99 -9.17 3.54
N VAL A 84 -13.13 -7.93 3.08
CA VAL A 84 -12.03 -7.09 2.59
C VAL A 84 -12.01 -5.74 3.30
N PRO A 85 -10.86 -5.04 3.37
CA PRO A 85 -10.79 -3.69 3.88
C PRO A 85 -11.74 -2.74 3.14
N ALA A 86 -12.34 -1.79 3.85
CA ALA A 86 -13.20 -0.78 3.21
C ALA A 86 -12.47 0.07 2.16
N ALA A 87 -11.13 0.21 2.28
CA ALA A 87 -10.29 0.89 1.30
C ALA A 87 -10.11 0.08 0.00
N LEU A 88 -10.30 -1.24 0.06
CA LEU A 88 -10.14 -2.20 -1.04
C LEU A 88 -11.45 -2.98 -1.24
N PRO A 89 -12.55 -2.31 -1.66
CA PRO A 89 -13.89 -2.89 -1.63
C PRO A 89 -14.14 -3.96 -2.70
N VAL A 90 -13.15 -4.28 -3.52
CA VAL A 90 -13.25 -5.22 -4.63
C VAL A 90 -12.15 -6.24 -4.49
N GLY A 91 -12.51 -7.52 -4.54
CA GLY A 91 -11.56 -8.60 -4.44
C GLY A 91 -11.91 -9.57 -3.31
N LYS A 92 -10.88 -10.27 -2.86
CA LYS A 92 -10.91 -11.20 -1.73
C LYS A 92 -9.65 -11.01 -0.91
N SER A 93 -9.76 -11.27 0.38
CA SER A 93 -8.62 -11.35 1.29
C SER A 93 -8.17 -12.80 1.49
N LEU A 94 -6.96 -12.97 2.02
CA LEU A 94 -6.51 -14.24 2.55
C LEU A 94 -7.06 -14.42 3.97
N GLN A 95 -7.82 -15.48 4.20
CA GLN A 95 -8.29 -15.88 5.52
C GLN A 95 -7.38 -16.98 6.08
N LEU A 96 -6.86 -16.73 7.26
CA LEU A 96 -5.97 -17.62 7.99
C LEU A 96 -6.67 -18.09 9.26
N LEU A 97 -6.90 -19.39 9.32
CA LEU A 97 -7.48 -20.08 10.44
C LEU A 97 -6.38 -20.67 11.30
N ASN A 98 -6.58 -20.60 12.62
CA ASN A 98 -5.73 -21.24 13.59
C ASN A 98 -6.61 -22.25 14.35
N ASP A 99 -6.80 -23.44 13.78
CA ASP A 99 -7.64 -24.50 14.37
C ASP A 99 -6.99 -25.05 15.67
N GLY A 100 -7.13 -24.29 16.76
CA GLY A 100 -6.61 -24.64 18.07
C GLY A 100 -5.08 -24.70 18.17
N GLY A 101 -4.34 -24.06 17.27
CA GLY A 101 -2.87 -24.03 17.36
C GLY A 101 -2.14 -25.15 16.61
N THR A 102 -2.84 -26.10 15.99
CA THR A 102 -2.21 -27.24 15.29
C THR A 102 -1.91 -26.99 13.81
N GLU A 103 -2.77 -26.24 13.13
CA GLU A 103 -2.58 -25.90 11.72
C GLU A 103 -2.08 -24.46 11.61
N LYS A 104 -1.10 -24.23 10.73
CA LYS A 104 -0.43 -22.94 10.58
C LYS A 104 -0.54 -22.54 9.12
N GLN A 105 -1.66 -21.90 8.83
CA GLN A 105 -2.00 -21.44 7.49
C GLN A 105 -1.12 -20.25 7.11
N GLY A 106 -0.87 -20.07 5.82
CA GLY A 106 -0.09 -18.94 5.36
C GLY A 106 0.36 -19.05 3.92
N VAL A 107 1.40 -18.28 3.60
CA VAL A 107 2.05 -18.27 2.29
C VAL A 107 3.56 -18.42 2.50
N THR A 108 4.18 -19.27 1.70
CA THR A 108 5.65 -19.36 1.60
C THR A 108 6.14 -18.74 0.32
N ILE A 109 7.26 -18.05 0.41
CA ILE A 109 7.93 -17.40 -0.72
C ILE A 109 9.35 -17.94 -0.77
N ALA A 110 9.75 -18.42 -1.96
CA ALA A 110 11.10 -18.94 -2.16
C ALA A 110 12.17 -17.86 -1.93
N ALA A 111 13.39 -18.30 -1.62
CA ALA A 111 14.50 -17.38 -1.43
C ALA A 111 14.79 -16.61 -2.73
N ASN A 112 14.83 -15.28 -2.63
CA ASN A 112 15.22 -14.40 -3.72
C ASN A 112 16.02 -13.21 -3.14
N PRO A 113 17.23 -12.92 -3.66
CA PRO A 113 18.03 -11.77 -3.24
C PRO A 113 17.29 -10.42 -3.21
N LEU A 114 16.32 -10.21 -4.10
CA LEU A 114 15.50 -8.98 -4.16
C LEU A 114 14.72 -8.75 -2.86
N LEU A 115 14.40 -9.81 -2.13
CA LEU A 115 13.66 -9.73 -0.88
C LEU A 115 14.56 -9.36 0.30
N ASN A 116 15.89 -9.40 0.15
CA ASN A 116 16.83 -9.37 1.28
C ASN A 116 17.33 -7.95 1.64
N SER A 117 16.75 -6.89 1.07
CA SER A 117 17.20 -5.52 1.33
C SER A 117 17.13 -5.18 2.82
N ARG A 118 18.19 -4.54 3.35
CA ARG A 118 18.22 -4.02 4.73
C ARG A 118 17.29 -2.81 4.89
N LEU A 119 17.25 -1.96 3.87
CA LEU A 119 16.31 -0.85 3.77
C LEU A 119 15.07 -1.33 3.05
N PHE A 120 13.94 -1.34 3.73
CA PHE A 120 12.71 -1.89 3.16
C PHE A 120 11.46 -1.25 3.75
N THR A 121 10.36 -1.40 3.03
CA THR A 121 9.02 -1.15 3.54
C THR A 121 8.17 -2.40 3.35
N LEU A 122 7.61 -2.91 4.45
CA LEU A 122 6.72 -4.04 4.47
C LEU A 122 5.32 -3.53 4.84
N ALA A 123 4.37 -3.63 3.92
CA ALA A 123 3.01 -3.09 4.10
C ALA A 123 1.95 -4.16 3.84
N TYR A 124 0.86 -4.12 4.59
CA TYR A 124 -0.28 -5.03 4.42
C TYR A 124 -1.50 -4.52 5.20
N TRP A 125 -2.68 -4.96 4.81
CA TRP A 125 -3.87 -4.90 5.65
C TRP A 125 -4.00 -6.15 6.50
N ILE A 126 -4.41 -5.99 7.75
CA ILE A 126 -4.76 -7.11 8.64
C ILE A 126 -6.07 -6.84 9.38
N LYS A 127 -6.79 -7.93 9.68
CA LYS A 127 -7.88 -7.95 10.64
C LYS A 127 -7.74 -9.18 11.55
N PRO A 128 -7.13 -9.03 12.74
CA PRO A 128 -7.06 -10.11 13.73
C PRO A 128 -8.46 -10.51 14.18
N THR A 129 -8.80 -11.79 14.19
CA THR A 129 -10.10 -12.29 14.72
C THR A 129 -9.97 -12.89 16.10
N SER A 130 -8.78 -13.36 16.44
CA SER A 130 -8.39 -13.76 17.77
C SER A 130 -6.96 -13.30 18.01
N ALA A 131 -6.60 -13.07 19.27
CA ALA A 131 -5.22 -12.97 19.68
C ALA A 131 -4.92 -14.06 20.70
N GLN A 132 -3.80 -14.76 20.51
CA GLN A 132 -3.36 -15.71 21.51
C GLN A 132 -3.13 -15.04 22.87
N THR A 133 -3.73 -15.66 23.89
CA THR A 133 -3.56 -15.23 25.28
C THR A 133 -2.18 -15.68 25.75
N GLY A 134 -1.27 -14.73 25.96
CA GLY A 134 0.09 -15.05 26.41
C GLY A 134 1.03 -15.55 25.32
N ALA A 135 0.83 -15.16 24.06
CA ALA A 135 1.79 -15.32 22.97
C ALA A 135 1.62 -14.21 21.92
N LEU A 136 2.58 -14.12 20.99
CA LEU A 136 2.50 -13.28 19.80
C LEU A 136 2.27 -14.19 18.58
N ASP A 137 1.21 -13.93 17.84
CA ASP A 137 0.92 -14.58 16.56
C ASP A 137 1.74 -13.92 15.44
N ARG A 138 2.35 -14.75 14.59
CA ARG A 138 3.30 -14.28 13.57
C ARG A 138 2.56 -13.88 12.31
N LEU A 139 2.77 -12.62 11.91
CA LEU A 139 2.24 -12.04 10.69
C LEU A 139 3.20 -12.26 9.52
N THR A 140 4.50 -12.10 9.75
CA THR A 140 5.53 -12.36 8.75
C THR A 140 6.78 -12.97 9.38
N GLY A 141 7.48 -13.79 8.61
CA GLY A 141 8.76 -14.37 8.99
C GLY A 141 9.77 -14.32 7.85
N ARG A 142 11.03 -14.11 8.20
CA ARG A 142 12.16 -14.21 7.27
C ARG A 142 13.17 -15.23 7.76
N ALA A 143 13.90 -15.83 6.81
CA ALA A 143 14.84 -16.89 7.11
C ALA A 143 15.81 -16.58 8.26
N ALA A 144 16.08 -17.61 9.05
CA ALA A 144 16.89 -17.55 10.28
C ALA A 144 16.36 -16.54 11.32
N PHE A 145 15.06 -16.23 11.28
CA PHE A 145 14.42 -15.25 12.14
C PHE A 145 14.99 -13.84 11.98
N GLY A 146 15.58 -13.52 10.83
CA GLY A 146 16.30 -12.25 10.61
C GLY A 146 15.42 -11.01 10.77
N PHE A 147 14.13 -11.12 10.44
CA PHE A 147 13.10 -10.15 10.77
C PHE A 147 11.75 -10.83 10.81
N GLU A 148 10.93 -10.48 11.80
CA GLU A 148 9.56 -10.98 11.92
C GLU A 148 8.63 -9.86 12.39
N THR A 149 7.37 -9.91 11.97
CA THR A 149 6.31 -9.06 12.52
C THR A 149 5.25 -9.94 13.17
N ALA A 150 4.64 -9.42 14.23
CA ALA A 150 3.69 -10.18 15.03
C ALA A 150 2.61 -9.29 15.64
N VAL A 151 1.53 -9.93 16.07
CA VAL A 151 0.39 -9.31 16.75
C VAL A 151 0.01 -10.14 17.97
N GLY A 152 -0.46 -9.48 19.03
CA GLY A 152 -1.10 -10.16 20.14
C GLY A 152 -0.75 -9.55 21.49
N ASN A 153 -0.92 -10.37 22.54
CA ASN A 153 -0.63 -9.96 23.91
C ASN A 153 0.87 -10.10 24.19
N ALA A 154 1.57 -8.97 24.30
CA ALA A 154 3.02 -8.95 24.47
C ALA A 154 3.52 -9.32 25.89
N SER A 155 2.64 -9.61 26.86
CA SER A 155 3.06 -9.93 28.24
C SER A 155 3.98 -11.16 28.34
N SER A 156 3.81 -12.13 27.45
CA SER A 156 4.60 -13.37 27.44
C SER A 156 5.99 -13.21 26.85
N VAL A 157 6.22 -12.16 26.06
CA VAL A 157 7.54 -11.82 25.49
C VAL A 157 8.24 -10.74 26.32
N GLY A 158 7.77 -10.47 27.53
CA GLY A 158 8.36 -9.50 28.47
C GLY A 158 8.00 -8.05 28.17
N GLY A 159 7.04 -7.79 27.29
CA GLY A 159 6.53 -6.46 27.00
C GLY A 159 5.32 -6.06 27.83
N THR A 160 4.97 -4.79 27.78
CA THR A 160 3.65 -4.29 28.20
C THR A 160 2.64 -4.46 27.07
N THR A 161 1.36 -4.64 27.39
CA THR A 161 0.28 -4.71 26.39
C THR A 161 -0.37 -3.35 26.18
N SER A 162 -0.99 -3.15 25.02
CA SER A 162 -1.89 -2.01 24.80
C SER A 162 -3.14 -2.11 25.71
N PRO A 163 -3.94 -1.03 25.84
CA PRO A 163 -5.21 -1.07 26.56
C PRO A 163 -6.24 -2.08 26.01
N SER A 164 -6.31 -2.26 24.68
CA SER A 164 -7.15 -3.30 24.05
C SER A 164 -6.66 -4.72 24.31
N GLY A 165 -5.43 -4.87 24.80
CA GLY A 165 -4.79 -6.17 25.06
C GLY A 165 -3.99 -6.73 23.89
N ILE A 166 -4.00 -6.07 22.71
CA ILE A 166 -3.24 -6.51 21.54
C ILE A 166 -2.43 -5.36 20.91
N THR A 167 -1.21 -5.68 20.49
CA THR A 167 -0.29 -4.73 19.89
C THR A 167 0.53 -5.36 18.78
N LEU A 168 0.98 -4.54 17.84
CA LEU A 168 1.96 -4.94 16.85
C LEU A 168 3.36 -4.95 17.46
N SER A 169 4.15 -5.94 17.09
CA SER A 169 5.53 -6.10 17.54
C SER A 169 6.41 -6.57 16.38
N TYR A 170 7.71 -6.35 16.49
CA TYR A 170 8.68 -6.82 15.50
C TYR A 170 9.93 -7.38 16.16
N TYR A 171 10.59 -8.30 15.47
CA TYR A 171 11.85 -8.91 15.84
C TYR A 171 12.91 -8.60 14.80
N ILE A 172 14.14 -8.35 15.22
CA ILE A 172 15.26 -7.92 14.36
C ILE A 172 16.42 -8.93 14.34
N GLY A 173 16.11 -10.23 14.51
CA GLY A 173 17.11 -11.30 14.42
C GLY A 173 17.96 -11.52 15.66
N SER A 174 17.87 -10.66 16.68
CA SER A 174 18.58 -10.82 17.94
C SER A 174 17.85 -10.14 19.10
N GLY A 175 18.14 -10.60 20.32
CA GLY A 175 17.59 -10.00 21.54
C GLY A 175 16.13 -10.37 21.80
N ALA A 176 15.39 -9.44 22.41
CA ALA A 176 13.97 -9.58 22.71
C ALA A 176 13.11 -8.97 21.61
N TRP A 177 11.80 -9.24 21.65
CA TRP A 177 10.81 -8.58 20.80
C TRP A 177 10.75 -7.08 21.08
N ASN A 178 10.66 -6.28 20.01
CA ASN A 178 10.34 -4.86 20.11
C ASN A 178 8.83 -4.71 20.11
N VAL A 179 8.28 -4.36 21.28
CA VAL A 179 6.85 -4.22 21.51
C VAL A 179 6.46 -2.75 21.37
N THR A 180 5.55 -2.44 20.45
CA THR A 180 5.27 -1.03 20.11
C THR A 180 4.30 -0.37 21.09
N ASN A 181 3.48 -1.14 21.80
CA ASN A 181 2.32 -0.68 22.58
C ASN A 181 1.29 0.11 21.77
N VAL A 182 1.39 0.13 20.43
CA VAL A 182 0.37 0.70 19.56
C VAL A 182 -0.85 -0.20 19.62
N GLU A 183 -1.99 0.41 19.94
CA GLU A 183 -3.28 -0.27 20.06
C GLU A 183 -3.84 -0.59 18.68
N ILE A 184 -4.29 -1.83 18.52
CA ILE A 184 -5.13 -2.25 17.41
C ILE A 184 -6.35 -2.97 17.99
N ILE A 185 -7.41 -3.08 17.19
CA ILE A 185 -8.71 -3.60 17.63
C ILE A 185 -8.98 -4.91 16.89
N GLU A 186 -9.35 -5.96 17.63
CA GLU A 186 -9.79 -7.22 17.03
C GLU A 186 -11.06 -6.99 16.19
N ASN A 187 -11.19 -7.73 15.10
CA ASN A 187 -12.30 -7.64 14.16
C ASN A 187 -12.42 -6.29 13.43
N GLU A 188 -11.38 -5.46 13.45
CA GLU A 188 -11.26 -4.26 12.63
C GLU A 188 -10.06 -4.34 11.67
N TRP A 189 -10.29 -3.94 10.42
CA TRP A 189 -9.23 -3.83 9.42
C TRP A 189 -8.32 -2.64 9.74
N VAL A 190 -7.01 -2.88 9.72
CA VAL A 190 -5.99 -1.84 9.84
C VAL A 190 -4.90 -2.07 8.81
N HIS A 191 -4.50 -1.00 8.13
CA HIS A 191 -3.29 -1.02 7.31
C HIS A 191 -2.08 -0.81 8.21
N ALA A 192 -1.09 -1.71 8.14
CA ALA A 192 0.17 -1.57 8.84
C ALA A 192 1.32 -1.52 7.81
N ALA A 193 2.23 -0.56 7.99
CA ALA A 193 3.48 -0.50 7.24
C ALA A 193 4.68 -0.33 8.16
N TRP A 194 5.66 -1.21 8.00
CA TRP A 194 6.95 -1.19 8.68
C TRP A 194 8.00 -0.61 7.74
N VAL A 195 8.63 0.49 8.12
CA VAL A 195 9.68 1.16 7.35
C VAL A 195 11.02 1.01 8.08
N SER A 196 11.90 0.19 7.50
CA SER A 196 13.28 0.01 7.96
C SER A 196 14.18 1.03 7.28
N SER A 197 14.67 1.99 8.04
CA SER A 197 15.64 3.00 7.59
C SER A 197 17.04 2.73 8.17
N ASP A 198 18.01 3.60 7.86
CA ASP A 198 19.34 3.56 8.48
C ASP A 198 19.34 3.92 9.97
N ALA A 199 18.29 4.58 10.46
CA ALA A 199 18.25 5.09 11.83
C ALA A 199 17.27 4.32 12.73
N GLN A 200 16.12 3.95 12.18
CA GLN A 200 14.99 3.45 12.95
C GLN A 200 14.09 2.50 12.15
N MET A 201 13.29 1.73 12.90
CA MET A 201 12.13 1.00 12.40
C MET A 201 10.88 1.79 12.76
N ASP A 202 10.17 2.27 11.75
CA ASP A 202 8.93 3.02 11.93
C ASP A 202 7.71 2.13 11.61
N LEU A 203 6.68 2.23 12.44
CA LEU A 203 5.38 1.64 12.20
C LEU A 203 4.39 2.75 11.86
N TYR A 204 3.72 2.60 10.72
CA TYR A 204 2.60 3.42 10.30
C TYR A 204 1.31 2.61 10.39
N LEU A 205 0.26 3.20 10.94
CA LEU A 205 -1.10 2.65 10.91
C LEU A 205 -1.99 3.56 10.08
N ASN A 206 -2.69 2.97 9.09
CA ASN A 206 -3.59 3.70 8.19
C ASN A 206 -2.93 4.93 7.52
N GLY A 207 -1.63 4.84 7.25
CA GLY A 207 -0.85 5.88 6.58
C GLY A 207 -0.18 6.88 7.52
N GLU A 208 -0.52 6.87 8.81
CA GLU A 208 0.01 7.81 9.81
C GLU A 208 1.07 7.14 10.69
N LEU A 209 2.13 7.89 11.03
CA LEU A 209 3.20 7.38 11.89
C LEU A 209 2.64 7.08 13.30
N ALA A 210 2.75 5.84 13.74
CA ALA A 210 2.21 5.37 15.02
C ALA A 210 3.31 5.04 16.04
N TYR A 211 4.48 4.60 15.59
CA TYR A 211 5.61 4.26 16.46
C TYR A 211 6.95 4.39 15.72
N SER A 212 8.01 4.66 16.49
CA SER A 212 9.39 4.63 16.02
C SER A 212 10.26 3.91 17.05
N GLY A 213 11.12 3.01 16.58
CA GLY A 213 11.97 2.17 17.43
C GLY A 213 13.31 1.81 16.79
N PRO A 214 14.10 0.94 17.45
CA PRO A 214 15.41 0.55 16.93
C PRO A 214 15.33 -0.06 15.53
N ALA A 215 16.25 0.35 14.64
CA ALA A 215 16.38 -0.22 13.31
C ALA A 215 16.74 -1.72 13.35
N ALA A 216 16.42 -2.44 12.28
CA ALA A 216 17.06 -3.72 12.00
C ALA A 216 18.58 -3.48 11.81
N LEU A 217 19.39 -4.16 12.62
CA LEU A 217 20.85 -3.97 12.65
C LEU A 217 21.52 -4.41 11.33
N ASP A 218 22.83 -4.13 11.21
CA ASP A 218 23.78 -4.21 10.07
C ASP A 218 23.84 -5.52 9.22
N THR A 219 22.84 -6.38 9.32
CA THR A 219 22.67 -7.58 8.49
C THR A 219 21.38 -7.50 7.69
N THR A 220 21.39 -8.00 6.45
CA THR A 220 20.15 -8.23 5.69
C THR A 220 19.15 -9.02 6.55
N PRO A 221 17.85 -8.68 6.57
CA PRO A 221 16.83 -9.23 7.49
C PRO A 221 16.47 -10.72 7.28
N GLY A 222 17.40 -11.53 6.78
CA GLY A 222 17.24 -12.92 6.34
C GLY A 222 17.54 -13.03 4.83
N GLN A 223 18.29 -14.07 4.43
CA GLN A 223 18.69 -14.29 3.02
C GLN A 223 17.99 -15.48 2.34
N GLY A 224 17.03 -16.09 3.01
CA GLY A 224 16.32 -17.30 2.56
C GLY A 224 14.84 -17.03 2.27
N SER A 225 14.02 -18.05 2.45
CA SER A 225 12.57 -17.94 2.24
C SER A 225 11.91 -16.95 3.21
N MET A 226 10.73 -16.48 2.80
CA MET A 226 9.84 -15.67 3.62
C MET A 226 8.51 -16.38 3.84
N THR A 227 7.83 -16.02 4.92
CA THR A 227 6.49 -16.49 5.26
C THR A 227 5.56 -15.31 5.53
N ILE A 228 4.30 -15.48 5.15
CA ILE A 228 3.18 -14.57 5.47
C ILE A 228 2.13 -15.38 6.23
N GLY A 229 1.58 -14.81 7.30
CA GLY A 229 0.57 -15.47 8.15
C GLY A 229 1.13 -16.45 9.17
N THR A 230 2.43 -16.74 9.14
CA THR A 230 3.07 -17.72 10.02
C THR A 230 4.55 -17.43 10.23
N SER A 231 5.12 -18.01 11.30
CA SER A 231 6.53 -17.92 11.64
C SER A 231 7.41 -18.65 10.61
N TYR A 232 8.69 -18.29 10.54
CA TYR A 232 9.61 -18.89 9.56
C TYR A 232 9.68 -20.44 9.63
N LEU A 233 9.51 -21.02 10.82
CA LEU A 233 9.49 -22.48 11.03
C LEU A 233 8.09 -23.04 11.30
N PHE A 234 7.03 -22.28 11.00
CA PHE A 234 5.63 -22.70 11.20
C PHE A 234 5.30 -23.10 12.63
N GLY A 235 5.96 -22.47 13.62
CA GLY A 235 5.68 -22.68 15.04
C GLY A 235 4.43 -21.93 15.51
N GLU A 236 4.21 -20.74 14.96
CA GLU A 236 3.16 -19.79 15.36
C GLU A 236 2.49 -19.21 14.10
N GLY A 237 1.22 -18.83 14.20
CA GLY A 237 0.44 -18.42 13.04
C GLY A 237 -0.67 -17.47 13.41
N PHE A 238 -0.89 -16.50 12.53
CA PHE A 238 -1.92 -15.49 12.64
C PHE A 238 -3.31 -16.08 12.39
N GLU A 239 -4.28 -15.67 13.20
CA GLU A 239 -5.69 -15.94 12.98
C GLU A 239 -6.42 -14.66 12.61
N GLY A 240 -6.98 -14.64 11.40
CA GLY A 240 -7.71 -13.49 10.89
C GLY A 240 -7.60 -13.36 9.40
N PHE A 241 -7.61 -12.12 8.93
CA PHE A 241 -7.59 -11.81 7.50
C PHE A 241 -6.38 -10.94 7.16
N MET A 242 -5.79 -11.16 5.99
CA MET A 242 -4.72 -10.35 5.42
C MET A 242 -5.09 -9.92 4.00
N ASP A 243 -4.75 -8.70 3.62
CA ASP A 243 -4.97 -8.18 2.27
C ASP A 243 -3.82 -7.28 1.81
N ASP A 244 -3.67 -7.13 0.50
CA ASP A 244 -2.77 -6.19 -0.20
C ASP A 244 -1.34 -6.15 0.35
N PHE A 245 -0.72 -7.32 0.45
CA PHE A 245 0.62 -7.45 0.99
C PHE A 245 1.66 -6.92 0.00
N SER A 246 2.58 -6.09 0.48
CA SER A 246 3.62 -5.47 -0.34
C SER A 246 4.97 -5.45 0.37
N LEU A 247 6.03 -5.72 -0.39
CA LEU A 247 7.40 -5.48 0.03
C LEU A 247 8.10 -4.55 -0.95
N TYR A 248 8.66 -3.48 -0.42
CA TYR A 248 9.51 -2.53 -1.13
C TYR A 248 10.95 -2.71 -0.65
N ALA A 249 11.91 -2.81 -1.56
CA ALA A 249 13.35 -2.85 -1.29
C ALA A 249 13.93 -1.45 -0.99
N ALA A 250 13.13 -0.56 -0.42
CA ALA A 250 13.53 0.78 0.00
C ALA A 250 12.72 1.22 1.22
N ALA A 251 13.27 2.16 1.99
CA ALA A 251 12.52 2.89 3.01
C ALA A 251 11.63 3.94 2.32
N LEU A 252 10.32 3.70 2.28
CA LEU A 252 9.36 4.65 1.70
C LEU A 252 9.21 5.92 2.56
N SER A 253 8.86 7.03 1.92
CA SER A 253 8.52 8.26 2.62
C SER A 253 7.16 8.15 3.32
N ALA A 254 6.91 8.97 4.33
CA ALA A 254 5.60 9.02 4.99
C ALA A 254 4.45 9.32 3.99
N ALA A 255 4.72 10.12 2.95
CA ALA A 255 3.74 10.42 1.92
C ALA A 255 3.41 9.19 1.05
N ASP A 256 4.43 8.40 0.69
CA ASP A 256 4.24 7.16 -0.07
C ASP A 256 3.53 6.10 0.78
N VAL A 257 3.86 6.00 2.07
CA VAL A 257 3.17 5.10 3.01
C VAL A 257 1.69 5.50 3.16
N ALA A 258 1.40 6.79 3.26
CA ALA A 258 0.02 7.28 3.27
C ALA A 258 -0.71 6.97 1.96
N ALA A 259 -0.03 7.07 0.81
CA ALA A 259 -0.61 6.74 -0.49
C ALA A 259 -0.98 5.25 -0.60
N ILE A 260 -0.09 4.34 -0.18
CA ILE A 260 -0.39 2.89 -0.24
C ILE A 260 -1.43 2.47 0.79
N ALA A 261 -1.40 3.04 2.01
CA ALA A 261 -2.42 2.81 3.03
C ALA A 261 -3.79 3.32 2.58
N GLY A 262 -3.79 4.41 1.82
CA GLY A 262 -4.94 5.04 1.22
C GLY A 262 -5.30 4.51 -0.16
N SER A 263 -4.85 3.31 -0.56
CA SER A 263 -5.21 2.64 -1.84
C SER A 263 -6.70 2.28 -1.95
N VAL A 264 -7.59 3.17 -1.52
CA VAL A 264 -8.58 3.69 -2.44
C VAL A 264 -7.80 4.19 -3.66
N VAL A 265 -7.80 3.39 -4.73
CA VAL A 265 -8.04 3.97 -6.04
C VAL A 265 -9.28 4.83 -5.86
N VAL A 266 -9.09 6.13 -5.58
CA VAL A 266 -10.06 7.09 -6.05
C VAL A 266 -10.01 6.79 -7.53
N PRO A 267 -11.13 6.34 -8.15
CA PRO A 267 -11.12 6.03 -9.57
C PRO A 267 -10.29 7.10 -10.25
N VAL A 268 -9.39 6.74 -11.15
CA VAL A 268 -8.73 7.72 -12.03
C VAL A 268 -9.77 8.36 -13.00
N ASP A 269 -11.05 8.25 -12.64
CA ASP A 269 -12.28 8.83 -13.18
C ASP A 269 -13.10 9.60 -12.11
N SER A 270 -12.66 9.67 -10.85
CA SER A 270 -13.29 10.49 -9.82
C SER A 270 -12.78 11.92 -9.92
N ILE A 271 -13.73 12.84 -9.96
CA ILE A 271 -13.46 14.27 -10.09
C ILE A 271 -13.11 14.82 -8.72
N GLN A 272 -11.92 15.41 -8.63
CA GLN A 272 -11.33 16.06 -7.46
C GLN A 272 -11.14 17.53 -7.76
N PHE A 273 -11.58 18.40 -6.85
CA PHE A 273 -11.24 19.81 -6.94
C PHE A 273 -9.74 20.00 -6.69
N THR A 274 -9.05 20.64 -7.62
CA THR A 274 -7.63 20.98 -7.58
C THR A 274 -7.40 22.45 -7.25
N GLY A 275 -8.45 23.27 -7.28
CA GLY A 275 -8.38 24.68 -6.93
C GLY A 275 -9.74 25.27 -6.57
N PHE A 276 -9.74 26.14 -5.57
CA PHE A 276 -10.93 26.87 -5.14
C PHE A 276 -10.52 28.28 -4.71
N THR A 277 -10.92 29.29 -5.46
CA THR A 277 -10.60 30.70 -5.16
C THR A 277 -11.83 31.58 -5.25
N ARG A 278 -12.00 32.45 -4.27
CA ARG A 278 -13.03 33.49 -4.29
C ARG A 278 -12.40 34.80 -4.78
N SER A 279 -13.09 35.53 -5.66
CA SER A 279 -12.61 36.84 -6.09
C SER A 279 -12.55 37.82 -4.93
N GLY A 280 -11.61 38.78 -4.99
CA GLY A 280 -11.38 39.74 -3.89
C GLY A 280 -12.55 40.68 -3.62
N ASP A 281 -13.40 40.92 -4.64
CA ASP A 281 -14.66 41.64 -4.54
C ASP A 281 -15.84 40.74 -4.10
N GLY A 282 -15.60 39.44 -3.94
CA GLY A 282 -16.57 38.44 -3.52
C GLY A 282 -17.65 38.10 -4.55
N SER A 283 -17.54 38.60 -5.79
CA SER A 283 -18.54 38.48 -6.86
C SER A 283 -18.52 37.13 -7.59
N SER A 284 -17.44 36.35 -7.45
CA SER A 284 -17.31 35.05 -8.13
C SER A 284 -16.49 34.04 -7.33
N VAL A 285 -16.69 32.77 -7.68
CA VAL A 285 -15.88 31.64 -7.21
C VAL A 285 -15.33 30.92 -8.44
N SER A 286 -14.01 30.77 -8.51
CA SER A 286 -13.32 29.95 -9.50
C SER A 286 -13.04 28.59 -8.90
N LEU A 287 -13.47 27.54 -9.60
CA LEU A 287 -13.24 26.14 -9.25
C LEU A 287 -12.40 25.49 -10.33
N ALA A 288 -11.43 24.67 -9.94
CA ALA A 288 -10.64 23.83 -10.84
C ALA A 288 -10.72 22.38 -10.39
N TRP A 289 -10.75 21.43 -11.33
CA TRP A 289 -10.75 19.99 -11.07
C TRP A 289 -9.95 19.21 -12.11
N ASN A 290 -9.49 18.00 -11.75
CA ASN A 290 -8.91 17.07 -12.71
C ASN A 290 -9.97 16.60 -13.72
N SER A 291 -9.63 16.62 -15.00
CA SER A 291 -10.56 16.27 -16.08
C SER A 291 -9.87 15.44 -17.17
N LYS A 292 -10.61 15.05 -18.20
CA LYS A 292 -10.06 14.41 -19.40
C LYS A 292 -10.50 15.18 -20.65
N GLY A 293 -9.56 15.43 -21.56
CA GLY A 293 -9.82 16.12 -22.83
C GLY A 293 -10.94 15.43 -23.63
N GLY A 294 -11.84 16.22 -24.19
CA GLY A 294 -12.97 15.72 -24.97
C GLY A 294 -14.18 15.25 -24.15
N ARG A 295 -14.14 15.31 -22.81
CA ARG A 295 -15.30 15.03 -21.94
C ARG A 295 -16.08 16.31 -21.58
N THR A 296 -17.33 16.14 -21.15
CA THR A 296 -18.20 17.21 -20.66
C THR A 296 -18.60 16.99 -19.20
N TYR A 297 -18.72 18.08 -18.44
CA TYR A 297 -19.00 18.06 -17.01
C TYR A 297 -20.20 18.95 -16.66
N ALA A 298 -20.84 18.68 -15.53
CA ALA A 298 -21.88 19.49 -14.92
C ALA A 298 -21.45 19.94 -13.52
N LEU A 299 -21.68 21.21 -13.20
CA LEU A 299 -21.47 21.80 -11.88
C LEU A 299 -22.83 22.04 -11.24
N ASP A 300 -23.02 21.52 -10.03
CA ASP A 300 -24.18 21.78 -9.19
C ASP A 300 -23.74 22.43 -7.87
N TYR A 301 -24.65 23.17 -7.22
CA TYR A 301 -24.47 23.69 -5.87
C TYR A 301 -25.57 23.22 -4.91
N SER A 302 -25.29 23.29 -3.62
CA SER A 302 -26.24 23.01 -2.54
C SER A 302 -25.99 23.94 -1.35
N THR A 303 -27.03 24.21 -0.57
CA THR A 303 -26.94 24.95 0.70
C THR A 303 -27.16 24.04 1.92
N ASP A 304 -27.61 22.80 1.70
CA ASP A 304 -28.02 21.84 2.74
C ASP A 304 -27.42 20.44 2.57
N LEU A 305 -26.59 20.22 1.53
CA LEU A 305 -26.03 18.95 1.08
C LEU A 305 -27.06 17.90 0.63
N LYS A 306 -28.34 18.27 0.53
CA LYS A 306 -29.45 17.37 0.17
C LYS A 306 -30.05 17.76 -1.17
N THR A 307 -30.39 19.03 -1.33
CA THR A 307 -30.97 19.59 -2.55
C THR A 307 -29.86 20.19 -3.39
N TRP A 308 -29.77 19.77 -4.64
CA TRP A 308 -28.73 20.21 -5.57
C TRP A 308 -29.35 20.92 -6.77
N LEU A 309 -28.85 22.12 -7.06
CA LEU A 309 -29.29 22.96 -8.17
C LEU A 309 -28.16 23.10 -9.19
N GLY A 310 -28.46 22.94 -10.47
CA GLY A 310 -27.46 23.04 -11.53
C GLY A 310 -26.99 24.48 -11.75
N VAL A 311 -25.67 24.68 -11.76
CA VAL A 311 -25.03 25.94 -12.18
C VAL A 311 -24.85 25.93 -13.69
N ASN A 312 -24.22 24.86 -14.22
CA ASN A 312 -24.01 24.65 -15.64
C ASN A 312 -23.95 23.15 -15.92
N GLY A 313 -24.67 22.69 -16.94
CA GLY A 313 -24.77 21.28 -17.30
C GLY A 313 -23.84 20.84 -18.43
N ASN A 314 -23.01 21.70 -19.03
CA ASN A 314 -22.24 21.34 -20.23
C ASN A 314 -20.88 22.07 -20.33
N ILE A 315 -19.99 21.78 -19.39
CA ILE A 315 -18.63 22.34 -19.32
C ILE A 315 -17.67 21.39 -20.05
N SER A 316 -17.19 21.78 -21.23
CA SER A 316 -16.24 20.97 -22.01
C SER A 316 -14.82 21.06 -21.45
N SER A 317 -14.13 19.92 -21.38
CA SER A 317 -12.72 19.84 -21.01
C SER A 317 -11.80 19.72 -22.23
N GLY A 318 -10.71 20.49 -22.21
CA GLY A 318 -9.64 20.44 -23.22
C GLY A 318 -8.43 19.58 -22.84
N GLY A 319 -8.38 19.01 -21.64
CA GLY A 319 -7.20 18.29 -21.15
C GLY A 319 -7.33 17.82 -19.70
N ASP A 320 -6.19 17.71 -19.01
CA ASP A 320 -6.13 17.06 -17.69
C ASP A 320 -6.72 17.93 -16.56
N THR A 321 -7.04 19.19 -16.83
CA THR A 321 -7.66 20.12 -15.88
C THR A 321 -8.76 20.95 -16.54
N THR A 322 -9.86 21.16 -15.82
CA THR A 322 -10.92 22.09 -16.21
C THR A 322 -11.13 23.12 -15.11
N THR A 323 -11.30 24.37 -15.51
CA THR A 323 -11.59 25.50 -14.61
C THR A 323 -12.94 26.11 -15.01
N PHE A 324 -13.76 26.45 -14.02
CA PHE A 324 -15.02 27.16 -14.23
C PHE A 324 -15.20 28.25 -13.17
N SER A 325 -15.64 29.43 -13.62
CA SER A 325 -15.97 30.55 -12.74
C SER A 325 -17.48 30.67 -12.60
N ASP A 326 -17.99 30.40 -11.40
CA ASP A 326 -19.39 30.68 -11.05
C ASP A 326 -19.55 32.16 -10.68
N THR A 327 -20.31 32.87 -11.52
CA THR A 327 -20.69 34.28 -11.33
C THR A 327 -22.16 34.45 -10.98
N VAL A 328 -22.93 33.37 -10.84
CA VAL A 328 -24.40 33.36 -10.63
C VAL A 328 -24.74 32.90 -9.20
N PHE A 329 -23.84 33.22 -8.27
CA PHE A 329 -23.90 32.95 -6.84
C PHE A 329 -25.34 33.08 -6.27
N PRO A 330 -25.87 32.11 -5.49
CA PRO A 330 -27.18 32.26 -4.86
C PRO A 330 -27.18 33.44 -3.88
N PRO A 331 -28.35 34.05 -3.56
CA PRO A 331 -28.42 35.35 -2.92
C PRO A 331 -27.62 35.42 -1.60
N LEU A 332 -26.95 36.56 -1.40
CA LEU A 332 -25.90 36.95 -0.44
C LEU A 332 -26.07 36.61 1.06
N ASN A 333 -27.09 35.84 1.46
CA ASN A 333 -27.45 35.58 2.85
C ASN A 333 -27.30 34.11 3.29
N GLN A 334 -26.61 33.27 2.53
CA GLN A 334 -26.32 31.87 2.89
C GLN A 334 -24.96 31.78 3.59
N SER A 335 -24.91 31.15 4.78
CA SER A 335 -23.66 30.98 5.54
C SER A 335 -22.78 29.84 5.02
N LYS A 336 -23.33 28.94 4.20
CA LYS A 336 -22.63 27.79 3.62
C LYS A 336 -23.12 27.52 2.21
N LEU A 337 -22.18 27.25 1.32
CA LEU A 337 -22.43 26.87 -0.06
C LEU A 337 -21.50 25.72 -0.41
N PHE A 338 -22.07 24.65 -0.93
CA PHE A 338 -21.37 23.42 -1.31
C PHE A 338 -21.44 23.26 -2.82
N TYR A 339 -20.36 22.78 -3.43
CA TYR A 339 -20.29 22.49 -4.86
C TYR A 339 -20.02 21.02 -5.08
N ARG A 340 -20.52 20.48 -6.20
CA ARG A 340 -20.10 19.19 -6.73
C ARG A 340 -19.97 19.27 -8.23
N VAL A 341 -19.04 18.51 -8.78
CA VAL A 341 -18.90 18.32 -10.22
C VAL A 341 -19.26 16.87 -10.54
N ARG A 342 -19.95 16.68 -11.66
CA ARG A 342 -20.27 15.38 -12.23
C ARG A 342 -19.79 15.34 -13.67
N GLN A 343 -19.30 14.20 -14.13
CA GLN A 343 -19.12 13.98 -15.56
C GLN A 343 -20.49 13.64 -16.17
N ASN A 344 -20.79 14.19 -17.34
CA ASN A 344 -21.93 13.76 -18.15
C ASN A 344 -21.54 12.64 -19.10
#